data_AF-A0A179F7W8-F1
#
_entry.id   AF-A0A179F7W8-F1
#
_cell.length_a   1.000
_cell.length_b   1.000
_cell.length_c   1.000
_cell.angle_alpha   90.00
_cell.angle_beta   90.00
_cell.angle_gamma   90.00
#
_symmetry.space_group_name_H-M   'P 1'
#
loop_
_entity.id
_entity.type
_entity.pdbx_description
1 polymer ?
#
loop_
_entity_poly.entity_id
_entity_poly.type
_entity_poly.pdbx_seq_one_letter_code
_entity_poly.pdbx_strand_id
1 'polypeptide(L)'
;MDINRAISNGPVKRDLSSVLTPNKADDCIVDHDELPPAYTELPDLQVLPSYLSACPLKPHRPFPDIIRAHHRLSQLNSITLSGPDKERLYYVEVHKGFQRLDPLGYRAGVLLRNGPHSKDEVLAAAGEETQSALRIYAVPSAPDSNSVFFLPPMAFGTNSRAMTMERMRPGTLDGGFHTFTFFVEIEPLRSFRRQKFEWVQDMDHIGASAKACSFKLVRVMRIDGKSGEGETCKSEAPSSGVSDGSVYGETVATFAFPHSTLTSREAFTLRTLGSAKDGRLGERAQIAIVVTALRLWHFLIKGQLQR
;
A
#
# COMPACT_ATOMS: atom_id res chain seq x y z
N MET A 1 -55.25 -20.92 43.54
CA MET A 1 -55.94 -19.93 42.70
C MET A 1 -55.09 -19.73 41.48
N ASP A 2 -55.55 -20.34 40.39
CA ASP A 2 -55.00 -20.28 39.04
C ASP A 2 -54.99 -18.85 38.48
N ILE A 3 -54.18 -18.61 37.43
CA ILE A 3 -54.64 -18.23 36.08
C ILE A 3 -53.46 -17.78 35.18
N ASN A 4 -53.32 -18.52 34.06
CA ASN A 4 -52.80 -18.18 32.70
C ASN A 4 -51.30 -17.86 32.50
N ARG A 5 -50.63 -18.29 31.41
CA ARG A 5 -51.08 -18.46 30.01
C ARG A 5 -50.08 -19.30 29.20
N ALA A 6 -50.57 -20.18 28.33
CA ALA A 6 -49.80 -20.95 27.35
C ALA A 6 -49.86 -20.30 25.96
N ILE A 7 -48.76 -20.31 25.17
CA ILE A 7 -48.74 -20.39 23.68
C ILE A 7 -47.35 -20.90 23.22
N SER A 8 -47.29 -22.05 22.53
CA SER A 8 -46.18 -22.37 21.60
C SER A 8 -46.77 -22.97 20.31
N ASN A 9 -46.70 -22.20 19.23
CA ASN A 9 -47.11 -22.64 17.89
C ASN A 9 -45.86 -23.01 17.09
N GLY A 10 -45.85 -24.22 16.53
CA GLY A 10 -44.81 -24.73 15.64
C GLY A 10 -44.84 -24.07 14.23
N PRO A 11 -43.79 -24.28 13.43
CA PRO A 11 -43.58 -23.55 12.18
C PRO A 11 -44.42 -24.11 11.03
N VAL A 12 -45.18 -23.22 10.39
CA VAL A 12 -45.94 -23.47 9.15
C VAL A 12 -45.01 -23.39 7.94
N LYS A 13 -44.86 -24.49 7.20
CA LYS A 13 -44.22 -24.53 5.88
C LYS A 13 -45.10 -23.79 4.87
N ARG A 14 -44.54 -22.81 4.16
CA ARG A 14 -45.20 -22.12 3.05
C ARG A 14 -44.76 -22.75 1.73
N ASP A 15 -45.74 -23.19 0.96
CA ASP A 15 -45.61 -23.74 -0.39
C ASP A 15 -45.62 -22.58 -1.40
N LEU A 16 -44.67 -22.57 -2.35
CA LEU A 16 -44.39 -21.47 -3.29
C LEU A 16 -44.62 -21.92 -4.73
N SER A 17 -45.83 -22.40 -5.05
CA SER A 17 -46.14 -23.02 -6.34
C SER A 17 -47.38 -22.45 -7.04
N SER A 18 -47.64 -21.13 -6.98
CA SER A 18 -48.82 -20.54 -7.64
C SER A 18 -48.66 -19.18 -8.31
N VAL A 19 -47.49 -18.86 -8.90
CA VAL A 19 -47.35 -17.64 -9.73
C VAL A 19 -46.94 -18.00 -11.15
N LEU A 20 -47.81 -18.69 -11.88
CA LEU A 20 -47.78 -18.75 -13.34
C LEU A 20 -49.20 -18.90 -13.89
N THR A 21 -49.83 -17.80 -14.26
CA THR A 21 -50.74 -17.72 -15.42
C THR A 21 -50.90 -16.25 -15.84
N PRO A 22 -50.61 -15.87 -17.10
CA PRO A 22 -51.10 -14.64 -17.68
C PRO A 22 -52.39 -14.88 -18.46
N ASN A 23 -53.38 -14.03 -18.19
CA ASN A 23 -54.67 -13.98 -18.88
C ASN A 23 -54.53 -13.52 -20.33
N LYS A 24 -55.47 -13.98 -21.15
CA LYS A 24 -55.56 -13.79 -22.59
C LYS A 24 -56.38 -12.54 -22.94
N ALA A 25 -55.82 -11.76 -23.87
CA ALA A 25 -56.41 -10.88 -24.90
C ALA A 25 -57.56 -9.93 -24.53
N ASP A 26 -57.31 -8.63 -24.75
CA ASP A 26 -58.23 -7.83 -25.55
C ASP A 26 -57.50 -6.73 -26.35
N ASP A 27 -58.02 -6.59 -27.56
CA ASP A 27 -57.86 -5.68 -28.69
C ASP A 27 -57.23 -4.30 -28.46
N CYS A 28 -56.29 -3.88 -29.34
CA CYS A 28 -55.97 -2.48 -29.68
C CYS A 28 -55.05 -2.39 -30.91
N ILE A 29 -55.65 -2.04 -32.06
CA ILE A 29 -55.19 -1.08 -33.08
C ILE A 29 -53.67 -0.91 -33.24
N VAL A 30 -53.14 -1.47 -34.34
CA VAL A 30 -51.78 -1.22 -34.84
C VAL A 30 -51.83 -0.01 -35.77
N ASP A 31 -51.30 1.12 -35.32
CA ASP A 31 -50.85 2.19 -36.22
C ASP A 31 -49.59 2.86 -35.66
N HIS A 32 -48.72 3.23 -36.60
CA HIS A 32 -47.38 3.85 -36.48
C HIS A 32 -46.15 2.96 -36.23
N ASP A 33 -45.49 2.64 -37.35
CA ASP A 33 -44.04 2.48 -37.49
C ASP A 33 -43.29 3.74 -37.00
N GLU A 34 -43.16 3.90 -35.69
CA GLU A 34 -42.21 4.84 -35.09
C GLU A 34 -41.11 4.03 -34.41
N LEU A 35 -40.08 3.68 -35.19
CA LEU A 35 -38.84 3.14 -34.65
C LEU A 35 -38.37 4.05 -33.52
N PRO A 36 -37.97 3.51 -32.35
CA PRO A 36 -37.45 4.35 -31.27
C PRO A 36 -36.29 5.19 -31.83
N PRO A 37 -36.18 6.47 -31.43
CA PRO A 37 -35.09 7.31 -31.89
C PRO A 37 -33.78 6.57 -31.66
N ALA A 38 -32.95 6.52 -32.71
CA ALA A 38 -31.63 5.91 -32.64
C ALA A 38 -30.93 6.44 -31.39
N TYR A 39 -30.54 5.53 -30.49
CA TYR A 39 -29.83 5.89 -29.27
C TYR A 39 -28.58 6.66 -29.69
N THR A 40 -28.62 7.98 -29.54
CA THR A 40 -27.43 8.81 -29.67
C THR A 40 -26.50 8.34 -28.57
N GLU A 41 -25.36 7.75 -28.96
CA GLU A 41 -24.31 7.40 -28.03
C GLU A 41 -24.03 8.65 -27.19
N LEU A 42 -24.38 8.58 -25.89
CA LEU A 42 -24.00 9.59 -24.93
C LEU A 42 -22.48 9.70 -25.05
N PRO A 43 -21.91 10.92 -25.22
CA PRO A 43 -20.47 11.05 -25.22
C PRO A 43 -19.97 10.40 -23.94
N ASP A 44 -19.05 9.45 -24.08
CA ASP A 44 -18.36 8.76 -22.98
C ASP A 44 -17.93 9.81 -21.96
N LEU A 45 -18.78 10.03 -20.96
CA LEU A 45 -18.44 10.83 -19.80
C LEU A 45 -17.47 9.94 -19.04
N GLN A 46 -16.20 10.10 -19.39
CA GLN A 46 -15.05 9.63 -18.65
C GLN A 46 -15.06 10.31 -17.28
N VAL A 47 -16.00 9.89 -16.43
CA VAL A 47 -15.86 10.04 -15.00
C VAL A 47 -14.72 9.08 -14.66
N LEU A 48 -13.49 9.60 -14.71
CA LEU A 48 -12.35 8.98 -14.07
C LEU A 48 -12.84 8.50 -12.70
N PRO A 49 -12.70 7.20 -12.36
CA PRO A 49 -13.08 6.73 -11.04
C PRO A 49 -12.15 7.42 -10.04
N SER A 50 -12.54 8.59 -9.54
CA SER A 50 -11.83 9.24 -8.46
C SER A 50 -12.03 8.37 -7.22
N TYR A 51 -10.94 8.10 -6.52
CA TYR A 51 -10.91 7.33 -5.28
C TYR A 51 -11.89 7.88 -4.20
N LEU A 52 -12.39 9.10 -4.39
CA LEU A 52 -13.42 9.76 -3.58
C LEU A 52 -14.74 8.98 -3.51
N SER A 53 -15.05 8.11 -4.47
CA SER A 53 -16.35 7.42 -4.54
C SER A 53 -16.28 5.92 -4.14
N ALA A 54 -15.08 5.35 -4.00
CA ALA A 54 -14.89 3.89 -3.91
C ALA A 54 -14.82 3.34 -2.48
N CYS A 55 -14.52 4.17 -1.49
CA CYS A 55 -14.29 3.75 -0.11
C CYS A 55 -15.16 4.57 0.86
N PRO A 56 -15.84 3.94 1.83
CA PRO A 56 -16.43 4.66 2.96
C PRO A 56 -15.39 5.31 3.90
N LEU A 57 -14.10 5.13 3.63
CA LEU A 57 -13.03 5.87 4.31
C LEU A 57 -13.13 7.33 3.89
N LYS A 58 -12.91 8.27 4.81
CA LYS A 58 -12.68 9.67 4.41
C LYS A 58 -11.62 9.68 3.31
N PRO A 59 -11.82 10.43 2.20
CA PRO A 59 -10.79 10.65 1.21
C PRO A 59 -9.47 10.95 1.91
N HIS A 60 -8.45 10.15 1.67
CA HIS A 60 -7.17 10.41 2.30
C HIS A 60 -6.58 11.66 1.68
N ARG A 61 -5.96 12.49 2.51
CA ARG A 61 -5.26 13.67 2.03
C ARG A 61 -4.12 13.18 1.12
N PRO A 62 -3.81 13.85 0.00
CA PRO A 62 -2.61 13.52 -0.75
C PRO A 62 -1.36 13.71 0.11
N PHE A 63 -0.35 12.86 -0.09
CA PHE A 63 0.93 13.05 0.58
C PHE A 63 1.66 14.25 -0.04
N PRO A 64 2.28 15.12 0.78
CA PRO A 64 3.16 16.16 0.24
C PRO A 64 4.45 15.54 -0.31
N ASP A 65 5.13 16.26 -1.19
CA ASP A 65 6.39 15.82 -1.79
C ASP A 65 7.49 15.53 -0.78
N ILE A 66 7.46 16.23 0.35
CA ILE A 66 8.40 16.07 1.46
C ILE A 66 7.61 15.80 2.73
N ILE A 67 7.82 14.62 3.30
CA ILE A 67 7.27 14.20 4.59
C ILE A 67 8.41 14.15 5.61
N ARG A 68 8.19 14.80 6.74
CA ARG A 68 9.09 14.72 7.91
C ARG A 68 8.40 14.03 9.05
N ALA A 69 9.05 13.03 9.62
CA ALA A 69 8.56 12.35 10.81
C ALA A 69 9.16 12.96 12.06
N HIS A 70 8.34 13.17 13.09
CA HIS A 70 8.79 13.69 14.37
C HIS A 70 8.36 12.78 15.52
N HIS A 71 9.31 12.50 16.42
CA HIS A 71 9.04 11.85 17.69
C HIS A 71 8.29 12.79 18.63
N ARG A 72 7.38 12.22 19.41
CA ARG A 72 6.74 12.91 20.54
C ARG A 72 7.34 12.36 21.83
N LEU A 73 7.98 13.21 22.62
CA LEU A 73 8.59 12.83 23.91
C LEU A 73 7.59 12.15 24.86
N SER A 74 6.31 12.52 24.79
CA SER A 74 5.24 11.95 25.61
C SER A 74 4.66 10.63 25.07
N GLN A 75 5.01 10.21 23.85
CA GLN A 75 4.43 9.04 23.18
C GLN A 75 5.52 8.24 22.47
N LEU A 76 6.30 7.49 23.25
CA LEU A 76 7.45 6.70 22.77
C LEU A 76 7.10 5.68 21.68
N ASN A 77 5.85 5.23 21.60
CA ASN A 77 5.36 4.28 20.59
C ASN A 77 4.67 4.98 19.40
N SER A 78 4.95 6.25 19.14
CA SER A 78 4.33 6.96 18.01
C SER A 78 5.20 8.06 17.44
N ILE A 79 4.96 8.36 16.16
CA ILE A 79 5.53 9.51 15.46
C ILE A 79 4.40 10.24 14.73
N THR A 80 4.65 11.50 14.36
CA THR A 80 3.75 12.28 13.51
C THR A 80 4.43 12.59 12.20
N LEU A 81 3.71 12.41 11.09
CA LEU A 81 4.16 12.81 9.78
C LEU A 81 3.65 14.22 9.48
N SER A 82 4.58 15.09 9.10
CA SER A 82 4.34 16.49 8.82
C SER A 82 4.75 16.85 7.41
N GLY A 83 4.06 17.82 6.82
CA GLY A 83 4.47 18.44 5.56
C GLY A 83 5.58 19.48 5.74
N PRO A 84 5.96 20.19 4.66
CA PRO A 84 6.97 21.25 4.70
C PRO A 84 6.58 22.39 5.67
N ASP A 85 5.30 22.71 5.77
CA ASP A 85 4.76 23.76 6.64
C ASP A 85 4.64 23.34 8.12
N LYS A 86 5.19 22.17 8.48
CA LYS A 86 5.13 21.59 9.84
C LYS A 86 3.71 21.29 10.34
N GLU A 87 2.70 21.39 9.49
CA GLU A 87 1.35 20.91 9.77
C GLU A 87 1.39 19.40 10.00
N ARG A 88 0.70 18.92 11.03
CA ARG A 88 0.60 17.50 11.35
C ARG A 88 -0.44 16.88 10.43
N LEU A 89 -0.01 15.96 9.58
CA LEU A 89 -0.85 15.36 8.54
C LEU A 89 -1.33 13.98 8.95
N TYR A 90 -0.41 13.12 9.41
CA TYR A 90 -0.71 11.73 9.74
C TYR A 90 -0.10 11.32 11.08
N TYR A 91 -0.80 10.42 11.76
CA TYR A 91 -0.36 9.78 12.97
C TYR A 91 0.15 8.37 12.66
N VAL A 92 1.29 8.01 13.23
CA VAL A 92 1.86 6.67 13.10
C VAL A 92 2.01 6.05 14.47
N GLU A 93 1.49 4.84 14.61
CA GLU A 93 1.50 4.07 15.84
C GLU A 93 2.40 2.84 15.69
N VAL A 94 3.30 2.60 16.64
CA VAL A 94 4.13 1.40 16.71
C VAL A 94 3.40 0.33 17.51
N HIS A 95 3.10 -0.78 16.86
CA HIS A 95 2.43 -1.92 17.45
C HIS A 95 3.42 -3.04 17.78
N LYS A 96 3.43 -3.50 19.03
CA LYS A 96 4.40 -4.49 19.52
C LYS A 96 4.02 -5.95 19.23
N GLY A 97 2.79 -6.24 18.82
CA GLY A 97 2.32 -7.59 18.50
C GLY A 97 1.75 -8.39 19.69
N PHE A 98 1.62 -7.77 20.87
CA PHE A 98 1.07 -8.44 22.06
C PHE A 98 -0.47 -8.50 22.11
N GLN A 99 -1.13 -7.64 21.33
CA GLN A 99 -2.58 -7.56 21.26
C GLN A 99 -3.01 -7.69 19.81
N ARG A 100 -4.20 -8.20 19.57
CA ARG A 100 -4.76 -8.24 18.22
C ARG A 100 -5.15 -6.82 17.80
N LEU A 101 -4.59 -6.33 16.71
CA LEU A 101 -4.92 -5.03 16.13
C LEU A 101 -5.05 -5.14 14.62
N ASP A 102 -6.24 -4.92 14.08
CA ASP A 102 -6.45 -4.96 12.63
C ASP A 102 -5.76 -3.78 11.93
N PRO A 103 -5.18 -3.96 10.73
CA PRO A 103 -5.12 -5.21 9.96
C PRO A 103 -3.92 -6.12 10.33
N LEU A 104 -3.06 -5.69 11.27
CA LEU A 104 -1.84 -6.42 11.65
C LEU A 104 -2.10 -7.73 12.40
N GLY A 105 -3.26 -7.92 13.02
CA GLY A 105 -3.47 -9.04 13.94
C GLY A 105 -2.46 -8.97 15.10
N TYR A 106 -1.69 -10.04 15.31
CA TYR A 106 -0.62 -10.10 16.33
C TYR A 106 0.78 -9.78 15.76
N ARG A 107 0.87 -9.09 14.63
CA ARG A 107 2.15 -8.78 13.97
C ARG A 107 2.75 -7.52 14.56
N ALA A 108 3.98 -7.59 15.06
CA ALA A 108 4.71 -6.37 15.39
C ALA A 108 4.96 -5.52 14.13
N GLY A 109 4.73 -4.21 14.22
CA GLY A 109 4.73 -3.34 13.04
C GLY A 109 4.31 -1.91 13.36
N VAL A 110 3.81 -1.23 12.33
CA VAL A 110 3.41 0.17 12.34
C VAL A 110 2.05 0.33 11.66
N LEU A 111 1.24 1.25 12.17
CA LEU A 111 -0.03 1.65 11.59
C LEU A 111 0.04 3.12 11.20
N LEU A 112 -0.35 3.43 9.97
CA LEU A 112 -0.53 4.78 9.46
C LEU A 112 -2.01 5.14 9.55
N ARG A 113 -2.34 6.20 10.28
CA ARG A 113 -3.71 6.72 10.39
C ARG A 113 -3.96 7.78 9.33
N ASN A 114 -5.19 7.85 8.83
CA ASN A 114 -5.67 8.86 7.89
C ASN A 114 -6.00 10.20 8.59
N GLY A 115 -5.04 10.74 9.32
CA GLY A 115 -5.17 11.99 10.07
C GLY A 115 -4.18 12.09 11.23
N PRO A 116 -4.10 13.26 11.89
CA PRO A 116 -3.06 13.58 12.88
C PRO A 116 -3.26 12.96 14.27
N HIS A 117 -4.34 12.21 14.49
CA HIS A 117 -4.72 11.64 15.77
C HIS A 117 -4.79 10.11 15.76
N SER A 118 -4.63 9.50 16.94
CA SER A 118 -4.72 8.03 17.10
C SER A 118 -6.13 7.46 16.87
N LYS A 119 -7.16 8.31 16.95
CA LYS A 119 -8.56 7.94 16.72
C LYS A 119 -8.94 7.94 15.23
N ASP A 120 -8.08 8.48 14.37
CA ASP A 120 -8.33 8.49 12.93
C ASP A 120 -8.25 7.05 12.37
N GLU A 121 -8.94 6.83 11.25
CA GLU A 121 -9.03 5.51 10.62
C GLU A 121 -7.67 5.02 10.14
N VAL A 122 -7.46 3.71 10.10
CA VAL A 122 -6.21 3.14 9.57
C VAL A 122 -6.20 3.31 8.06
N LEU A 123 -5.21 4.02 7.53
CA LEU A 123 -4.97 4.17 6.10
C LEU A 123 -4.18 2.99 5.54
N ALA A 124 -3.12 2.60 6.24
CA ALA A 124 -2.24 1.50 5.85
C ALA A 124 -1.51 0.96 7.08
N ALA A 125 -0.93 -0.23 6.96
CA ALA A 125 -0.07 -0.79 8.01
C ALA A 125 1.07 -1.59 7.42
N ALA A 126 2.16 -1.78 8.16
CA ALA A 126 3.23 -2.69 7.79
C ALA A 126 3.82 -3.40 9.00
N GLY A 127 4.17 -4.67 8.86
CA GLY A 127 4.63 -5.49 9.98
C GLY A 127 5.39 -6.74 9.54
N GLU A 128 5.69 -7.60 10.50
CA GLU A 128 6.37 -8.89 10.28
C GLU A 128 5.47 -9.89 9.53
N GLU A 129 6.05 -10.69 8.62
CA GLU A 129 5.31 -11.75 7.90
C GLU A 129 4.92 -12.91 8.82
N THR A 130 5.60 -13.09 9.95
CA THR A 130 5.20 -14.00 11.03
C THR A 130 4.41 -13.27 12.12
N GLN A 131 3.41 -13.93 12.71
CA GLN A 131 2.63 -13.37 13.82
C GLN A 131 3.37 -13.63 15.14
N SER A 132 3.46 -12.62 16.02
CA SER A 132 4.19 -12.75 17.29
C SER A 132 3.60 -13.78 18.23
N ALA A 133 2.28 -14.01 18.19
CA ALA A 133 1.61 -15.05 18.97
C ALA A 133 2.14 -16.46 18.66
N LEU A 134 2.65 -16.69 17.44
CA LEU A 134 3.26 -17.97 17.06
C LEU A 134 4.69 -18.14 17.62
N ARG A 135 5.32 -17.08 18.14
CA ARG A 135 6.68 -17.12 18.72
C ARG A 135 6.72 -17.53 20.19
N ILE A 136 5.57 -17.65 20.86
CA ILE A 136 5.50 -18.11 22.26
C ILE A 136 6.11 -19.53 22.39
N TYR A 137 6.09 -20.31 21.31
CA TYR A 137 6.64 -21.67 21.26
C TYR A 137 7.99 -21.79 20.54
N ALA A 138 8.53 -20.69 20.00
CA ALA A 138 9.80 -20.70 19.29
C ALA A 138 10.46 -19.32 19.38
N VAL A 139 11.60 -19.24 20.07
CA VAL A 139 12.49 -18.09 20.00
C VAL A 139 13.16 -18.15 18.62
N PRO A 140 12.83 -17.25 17.68
CA PRO A 140 13.50 -17.27 16.39
C PRO A 140 14.97 -16.94 16.60
N SER A 141 15.86 -17.71 15.97
CA SER A 141 17.31 -17.47 16.03
C SER A 141 17.71 -16.15 15.37
N ALA A 142 16.83 -15.57 14.55
CA ALA A 142 17.04 -14.29 13.87
C ALA A 142 15.72 -13.49 13.74
N PRO A 143 15.77 -12.16 13.71
CA PRO A 143 14.59 -11.32 13.45
C PRO A 143 13.99 -11.60 12.07
N ASP A 144 12.66 -11.66 11.98
CA ASP A 144 11.95 -11.82 10.71
C ASP A 144 12.13 -10.57 9.84
N SER A 145 13.00 -10.70 8.85
CA SER A 145 13.28 -9.69 7.83
C SER A 145 12.20 -9.66 6.74
N ASN A 146 11.38 -10.71 6.61
CA ASN A 146 10.23 -10.68 5.73
C ASN A 146 9.15 -9.78 6.32
N SER A 147 8.57 -8.95 5.45
CA SER A 147 7.56 -7.98 5.85
C SER A 147 6.31 -8.12 5.02
N VAL A 148 5.20 -7.78 5.64
CA VAL A 148 3.92 -7.58 4.97
C VAL A 148 3.49 -6.13 5.15
N PHE A 149 2.74 -5.61 4.19
CA PHE A 149 2.08 -4.33 4.30
C PHE A 149 0.65 -4.43 3.81
N PHE A 150 -0.21 -3.57 4.32
CA PHE A 150 -1.64 -3.59 4.13
C PHE A 150 -2.04 -2.29 3.50
N LEU A 151 -2.68 -2.38 2.35
CA LEU A 151 -3.18 -1.26 1.58
C LEU A 151 -4.70 -1.32 1.49
N PRO A 152 -5.37 -0.16 1.34
CA PRO A 152 -6.80 -0.13 1.02
C PRO A 152 -7.15 -1.01 -0.19
N PRO A 153 -8.36 -1.56 -0.28
CA PRO A 153 -8.73 -2.49 -1.36
C PRO A 153 -8.90 -1.75 -2.70
N MET A 154 -8.62 -2.44 -3.82
CA MET A 154 -8.81 -1.86 -5.17
C MET A 154 -10.25 -1.98 -5.68
N ALA A 155 -11.03 -2.93 -5.16
CA ALA A 155 -12.35 -3.23 -5.67
C ALA A 155 -13.42 -2.34 -5.02
N PHE A 156 -14.20 -1.67 -5.87
CA PHE A 156 -15.40 -0.94 -5.49
C PHE A 156 -16.37 -1.83 -4.70
N GLY A 157 -17.00 -1.27 -3.67
CA GLY A 157 -18.01 -1.98 -2.87
C GLY A 157 -17.46 -3.01 -1.89
N THR A 158 -16.13 -3.08 -1.70
CA THR A 158 -15.55 -3.84 -0.59
C THR A 158 -15.73 -3.07 0.72
N ASN A 159 -15.90 -3.79 1.84
CA ASN A 159 -16.00 -3.18 3.16
C ASN A 159 -14.81 -2.24 3.40
N SER A 160 -15.05 -1.02 3.88
CA SER A 160 -13.98 -0.01 4.15
C SER A 160 -12.83 -0.49 5.04
N ARG A 161 -13.06 -1.56 5.81
CA ARG A 161 -12.08 -2.20 6.69
C ARG A 161 -11.26 -3.31 6.02
N ALA A 162 -11.68 -3.78 4.85
CA ALA A 162 -10.98 -4.84 4.13
C ALA A 162 -9.68 -4.27 3.54
N MET A 163 -8.54 -4.77 4.00
CA MET A 163 -7.22 -4.36 3.51
C MET A 163 -6.61 -5.47 2.65
N THR A 164 -5.95 -5.08 1.57
CA THR A 164 -5.15 -6.00 0.73
C THR A 164 -3.77 -6.18 1.34
N MET A 165 -3.38 -7.42 1.62
CA MET A 165 -2.05 -7.75 2.13
C MET A 165 -1.06 -7.93 0.96
N GLU A 166 0.04 -7.19 1.03
CA GLU A 166 1.17 -7.27 0.12
C GLU A 166 2.44 -7.67 0.87
N ARG A 167 3.47 -8.10 0.13
CA ARG A 167 4.74 -8.57 0.69
C ARG A 167 5.89 -7.69 0.27
N MET A 168 6.78 -7.44 1.22
CA MET A 168 8.07 -6.81 1.00
C MET A 168 9.17 -7.79 1.43
N ARG A 169 10.00 -8.17 0.47
CA ARG A 169 11.05 -9.19 0.63
C ARG A 169 12.40 -8.50 0.82
N PRO A 170 13.16 -8.86 1.86
CA PRO A 170 14.52 -8.40 2.03
C PRO A 170 15.43 -9.06 0.99
N GLY A 171 16.46 -8.34 0.58
CA GLY A 171 17.54 -8.81 -0.24
C GLY A 171 18.85 -8.18 0.21
N THR A 172 19.95 -8.66 -0.36
CA THR A 172 21.27 -8.09 -0.14
C THR A 172 21.94 -7.95 -1.50
N LEU A 173 22.54 -6.80 -1.73
CA LEU A 173 23.34 -6.55 -2.92
C LEU A 173 24.80 -6.95 -2.70
N ASP A 174 25.53 -7.15 -3.79
CA ASP A 174 27.00 -7.25 -3.77
C ASP A 174 27.57 -6.09 -2.96
N GLY A 175 28.38 -6.40 -1.95
CA GLY A 175 28.87 -5.42 -0.96
C GLY A 175 28.10 -5.39 0.37
N GLY A 176 27.08 -6.23 0.56
CA GLY A 176 26.39 -6.41 1.84
C GLY A 176 25.27 -5.39 2.10
N PHE A 177 24.90 -4.60 1.08
CA PHE A 177 23.89 -3.55 1.22
C PHE A 177 22.48 -4.10 1.24
N HIS A 178 21.63 -3.56 2.11
CA HIS A 178 20.26 -4.02 2.23
C HIS A 178 19.38 -3.53 1.08
N THR A 179 18.61 -4.45 0.50
CA THR A 179 17.54 -4.12 -0.43
C THR A 179 16.20 -4.64 0.07
N PHE A 180 15.10 -3.99 -0.33
CA PHE A 180 13.74 -4.43 -0.02
C PHE A 180 12.85 -4.30 -1.24
N THR A 181 12.44 -5.44 -1.78
CA THR A 181 11.62 -5.53 -2.99
C THR A 181 10.15 -5.72 -2.64
N PHE A 182 9.27 -4.98 -3.32
CA PHE A 182 7.84 -5.20 -3.29
C PHE A 182 7.19 -4.92 -4.66
N PHE A 183 5.92 -5.30 -4.79
CA PHE A 183 5.14 -5.06 -6.00
C PHE A 183 3.85 -4.36 -5.61
N VAL A 184 3.46 -3.35 -6.39
CA VAL A 184 2.18 -2.66 -6.23
C VAL A 184 1.62 -2.28 -7.59
N GLU A 185 0.31 -2.23 -7.68
CA GLU A 185 -0.41 -1.73 -8.84
C GLU A 185 -0.18 -0.22 -8.98
N ILE A 186 0.22 0.20 -10.17
CA ILE A 186 0.20 1.59 -10.58
C ILE A 186 -1.04 1.85 -11.42
N GLU A 187 -1.54 3.08 -11.36
CA GLU A 187 -2.73 3.53 -12.09
C GLU A 187 -2.34 4.47 -13.24
N PRO A 188 -1.82 3.95 -14.37
CA PRO A 188 -1.78 4.75 -15.57
C PRO A 188 -3.22 4.89 -16.10
N LEU A 189 -3.50 6.01 -16.77
CA LEU A 189 -4.80 6.46 -17.29
C LEU A 189 -5.69 5.41 -17.98
N ARG A 190 -5.19 4.22 -18.35
CA ARG A 190 -5.91 3.22 -19.17
C ARG A 190 -5.89 1.78 -18.65
N SER A 191 -5.03 1.40 -17.71
CA SER A 191 -4.97 0.01 -17.23
C SER A 191 -4.10 -0.15 -15.99
N PHE A 192 -4.58 -0.81 -14.94
CA PHE A 192 -3.75 -1.15 -13.79
C PHE A 192 -2.59 -2.07 -14.20
N ARG A 193 -1.36 -1.69 -13.84
CA ARG A 193 -0.18 -2.53 -14.06
C ARG A 193 0.57 -2.72 -12.76
N ARG A 194 0.79 -3.98 -12.37
CA ARG A 194 1.63 -4.31 -11.23
C ARG A 194 3.11 -4.08 -11.58
N GLN A 195 3.80 -3.29 -10.77
CA GLN A 195 5.20 -2.91 -11.01
C GLN A 195 6.08 -3.25 -9.81
N LYS A 196 7.36 -3.53 -10.09
CA LYS A 196 8.38 -3.83 -9.09
C LYS A 196 9.00 -2.54 -8.58
N PHE A 197 9.10 -2.42 -7.27
CA PHE A 197 9.81 -1.36 -6.58
C PHE A 197 10.85 -1.98 -5.65
N GLU A 198 11.98 -1.30 -5.51
CA GLU A 198 13.09 -1.77 -4.70
C GLU A 198 13.71 -0.62 -3.91
N TRP A 199 13.62 -0.69 -2.58
CA TRP A 199 14.43 0.16 -1.72
C TRP A 199 15.86 -0.36 -1.75
N VAL A 200 16.81 0.53 -2.03
CA VAL A 200 18.24 0.23 -2.07
C VAL A 200 18.93 1.15 -1.07
N GLN A 201 19.74 0.59 -0.18
CA GLN A 201 20.57 1.37 0.74
C GLN A 201 21.57 2.23 -0.05
N ASP A 202 21.68 3.50 0.32
CA ASP A 202 22.49 4.47 -0.40
C ASP A 202 23.99 4.31 -0.10
N MET A 203 24.82 4.39 -1.14
CA MET A 203 26.26 4.17 -1.10
C MET A 203 27.05 5.43 -0.72
N ASP A 204 26.47 6.62 -0.95
CA ASP A 204 27.17 7.92 -0.90
C ASP A 204 27.60 8.35 0.52
N HIS A 205 27.34 7.53 1.55
CA HIS A 205 27.56 7.86 2.95
C HIS A 205 28.57 6.98 3.70
N ILE A 206 29.09 5.93 3.07
CA ILE A 206 29.89 4.90 3.77
C ILE A 206 31.37 5.31 3.93
N GLY A 207 31.83 6.33 3.19
CA GLY A 207 33.25 6.70 3.12
C GLY A 207 33.80 7.67 4.17
N ALA A 208 33.00 8.30 5.04
CA ALA A 208 33.53 9.23 6.03
C ALA A 208 32.61 9.45 7.23
N SER A 209 32.96 8.86 8.38
CA SER A 209 32.35 9.06 9.71
C SER A 209 30.89 8.62 9.83
N ALA A 210 30.63 7.41 10.36
CA ALA A 210 29.35 6.90 10.90
C ALA A 210 28.07 7.67 10.48
N LYS A 211 27.85 7.80 9.17
CA LYS A 211 26.87 8.71 8.58
C LYS A 211 25.52 8.01 8.49
N ALA A 212 24.47 8.80 8.67
CA ALA A 212 23.10 8.31 8.74
C ALA A 212 22.76 7.38 7.57
N CYS A 213 22.17 6.22 7.89
CA CYS A 213 21.62 5.30 6.90
C CYS A 213 20.63 6.06 6.00
N SER A 214 20.61 5.77 4.71
CA SER A 214 19.60 6.30 3.80
C SER A 214 19.28 5.27 2.74
N PHE A 215 18.11 5.40 2.13
CA PHE A 215 17.61 4.52 1.10
C PHE A 215 17.06 5.33 -0.08
N LYS A 216 17.25 4.80 -1.28
CA LYS A 216 16.62 5.28 -2.52
C LYS A 216 15.57 4.25 -2.95
N LEU A 217 14.37 4.68 -3.32
CA LEU A 217 13.36 3.79 -3.89
C LEU A 217 13.46 3.83 -5.41
N VAL A 218 13.75 2.68 -6.01
CA VAL A 218 13.86 2.51 -7.45
C VAL A 218 12.62 1.80 -7.98
N ARG A 219 11.95 2.42 -8.94
CA ARG A 219 10.94 1.79 -9.78
C ARG A 219 11.68 1.01 -10.87
N VAL A 220 11.70 -0.31 -10.74
CA VAL A 220 12.50 -1.19 -11.59
C VAL A 220 11.87 -1.28 -12.96
N MET A 221 12.63 -0.91 -13.98
CA MET A 221 12.22 -1.03 -15.38
C MET A 221 12.71 -2.36 -15.94
N ARG A 222 11.88 -3.03 -16.75
CA ARG A 222 12.38 -4.17 -17.52
C ARG A 222 13.30 -3.62 -18.59
N ILE A 223 14.52 -4.14 -18.66
CA ILE A 223 15.33 -4.02 -19.86
C ILE A 223 14.68 -4.98 -20.86
N ASP A 224 14.09 -4.46 -21.92
CA ASP A 224 13.50 -5.27 -22.98
C ASP A 224 14.64 -6.01 -23.73
N GLY A 225 15.04 -7.15 -23.16
CA GLY A 225 15.82 -8.16 -23.86
C GLY A 225 14.94 -8.83 -24.89
N LYS A 226 15.06 -8.38 -26.13
CA LYS A 226 14.40 -8.92 -27.33
C LYS A 226 14.54 -10.44 -27.39
N SER A 227 13.41 -11.14 -27.43
CA SER A 227 13.30 -12.55 -27.83
C SER A 227 13.56 -12.73 -29.32
N GLY A 228 14.18 -13.84 -29.75
CA GLY A 228 14.09 -14.33 -31.13
C GLY A 228 15.36 -14.96 -31.69
N GLU A 229 15.22 -16.17 -32.21
CA GLU A 229 16.22 -17.00 -32.86
C GLU A 229 16.93 -16.32 -34.05
N GLY A 230 18.20 -16.68 -34.24
CA GLY A 230 18.90 -16.74 -35.54
C GLY A 230 19.16 -15.42 -36.28
N GLU A 231 20.38 -14.87 -36.17
CA GLU A 231 21.31 -14.76 -37.30
C GLU A 231 22.67 -14.21 -36.85
N THR A 232 23.70 -14.63 -37.55
CA THR A 232 25.11 -14.37 -37.26
C THR A 232 25.50 -12.98 -37.75
N CYS A 233 26.06 -12.12 -36.90
CA CYS A 233 27.01 -11.09 -37.34
C CYS A 233 27.91 -10.64 -36.18
N LYS A 234 29.22 -10.82 -36.39
CA LYS A 234 30.31 -10.47 -35.48
C LYS A 234 30.59 -8.96 -35.52
N SER A 235 31.08 -8.46 -34.37
CA SER A 235 31.84 -7.22 -34.14
C SER A 235 31.05 -5.91 -34.30
N GLU A 236 31.12 -4.92 -33.41
CA GLU A 236 32.16 -4.53 -32.45
C GLU A 236 31.54 -4.00 -31.16
N ALA A 237 32.20 -4.27 -30.03
CA ALA A 237 31.83 -3.76 -28.73
C ALA A 237 32.10 -2.26 -28.60
N PRO A 238 31.33 -1.55 -27.76
CA PRO A 238 31.91 -0.69 -26.76
C PRO A 238 31.86 -1.44 -25.43
N SER A 239 33.05 -1.80 -24.96
CA SER A 239 33.29 -2.18 -23.59
C SER A 239 32.94 -1.01 -22.66
N SER A 240 31.83 -1.11 -21.95
CA SER A 240 31.73 -0.57 -20.60
C SER A 240 31.19 -1.68 -19.72
N GLY A 241 32.10 -2.34 -19.01
CA GLY A 241 31.76 -3.34 -18.02
C GLY A 241 30.84 -2.73 -16.98
N VAL A 242 29.57 -3.13 -17.00
CA VAL A 242 28.71 -3.02 -15.81
C VAL A 242 28.98 -4.28 -14.99
N SER A 243 30.13 -4.28 -14.34
CA SER A 243 30.31 -5.02 -13.11
C SER A 243 29.82 -4.11 -12.01
N ASP A 244 28.51 -4.00 -11.81
CA ASP A 244 28.01 -3.37 -10.60
C ASP A 244 26.61 -3.87 -10.31
N GLY A 245 26.35 -4.31 -9.08
CA GLY A 245 25.05 -4.77 -8.61
C GLY A 245 23.95 -3.69 -8.64
N SER A 246 24.08 -2.63 -9.43
CA SER A 246 23.13 -1.53 -9.46
C SER A 246 21.74 -1.95 -9.94
N VAL A 247 20.71 -1.61 -9.17
CA VAL A 247 19.31 -1.80 -9.55
C VAL A 247 18.94 -0.77 -10.61
N TYR A 248 18.65 -1.23 -11.84
CA TYR A 248 18.28 -0.35 -12.94
C TYR A 248 16.82 0.12 -12.85
N GLY A 249 16.62 1.44 -12.86
CA GLY A 249 15.28 2.03 -12.88
C GLY A 249 15.22 3.52 -12.54
N GLU A 250 14.00 4.02 -12.45
CA GLU A 250 13.72 5.42 -12.06
C GLU A 250 13.73 5.55 -10.53
N THR A 251 14.47 6.52 -9.97
CA THR A 251 14.37 6.82 -8.53
C THR A 251 13.11 7.64 -8.26
N VAL A 252 12.19 7.09 -7.48
CA VAL A 252 10.87 7.68 -7.20
C VAL A 252 10.73 8.18 -5.76
N ALA A 253 11.65 7.84 -4.86
CA ALA A 253 11.73 8.44 -3.54
C ALA A 253 13.12 8.34 -2.92
N THR A 254 13.42 9.21 -1.96
CA THR A 254 14.56 9.09 -1.05
C THR A 254 14.09 9.09 0.40
N PHE A 255 14.77 8.30 1.22
CA PHE A 255 14.44 8.12 2.62
C PHE A 255 15.71 8.24 3.45
N ALA A 256 15.79 9.25 4.31
CA ALA A 256 17.00 9.58 5.04
C ALA A 256 16.71 9.78 6.52
N PHE A 257 17.62 9.31 7.38
CA PHE A 257 17.59 9.61 8.80
C PHE A 257 18.42 10.86 9.09
N PRO A 258 18.00 11.70 10.05
CA PRO A 258 18.83 12.82 10.46
C PRO A 258 20.14 12.29 11.04
N HIS A 259 21.20 13.07 10.85
CA HIS A 259 22.45 12.84 11.56
C HIS A 259 22.16 12.92 13.05
N SER A 260 22.66 11.96 13.82
CA SER A 260 22.39 11.81 15.26
C SER A 260 22.89 13.04 16.04
N THR A 261 22.09 14.10 16.07
CA THR A 261 22.27 15.22 16.99
C THR A 261 21.37 14.97 18.19
N LEU A 262 21.91 15.17 19.39
CA LEU A 262 21.21 14.94 20.67
C LEU A 262 19.91 15.76 20.81
N THR A 263 19.68 16.73 19.93
CA THR A 263 18.55 17.67 19.97
C THR A 263 17.49 17.43 18.88
N SER A 264 17.76 16.58 17.88
CA SER A 264 16.79 16.36 16.81
C SER A 264 15.62 15.50 17.28
N ARG A 265 14.40 16.06 17.20
CA ARG A 265 13.15 15.29 17.35
C ARG A 265 12.70 14.66 16.03
N GLU A 266 13.42 14.90 14.94
CA GLU A 266 13.11 14.31 13.65
C GLU A 266 13.50 12.84 13.65
N ALA A 267 12.60 11.97 13.23
CA ALA A 267 12.84 10.54 13.09
C ALA A 267 13.45 10.23 11.72
N PHE A 268 12.88 10.80 10.65
CA PHE A 268 13.32 10.65 9.27
C PHE A 268 12.72 11.73 8.36
N THR A 269 13.27 11.86 7.16
CA THR A 269 12.68 12.57 6.03
C THR A 269 12.46 11.60 4.86
N LEU A 270 11.25 11.61 4.30
CA LEU A 270 10.88 10.92 3.06
C LEU A 270 10.58 11.97 2.00
N ARG A 271 11.20 11.88 0.82
CA ARG A 271 10.96 12.77 -0.31
C ARG A 271 10.54 11.96 -1.52
N THR A 272 9.44 12.33 -2.17
CA THR A 272 9.02 11.75 -3.45
C THR A 272 9.73 12.45 -4.61
N LEU A 273 10.03 11.69 -5.67
CA LEU A 273 10.76 12.12 -6.86
C LEU A 273 10.13 11.48 -8.11
N GLY A 274 10.51 11.97 -9.29
CA GLY A 274 10.10 11.42 -10.58
C GLY A 274 8.59 11.20 -10.69
N SER A 275 8.21 10.03 -11.20
CA SER A 275 6.83 9.62 -11.44
C SER A 275 5.95 9.59 -10.19
N ALA A 276 6.52 9.42 -8.99
CA ALA A 276 5.76 9.51 -7.73
C ALA A 276 5.34 10.95 -7.43
N LYS A 277 6.25 11.91 -7.64
CA LYS A 277 6.02 13.34 -7.47
C LYS A 277 5.04 13.88 -8.52
N ASP A 278 5.20 13.43 -9.77
CA ASP A 278 4.34 13.84 -10.88
C ASP A 278 2.91 13.24 -10.82
N GLY A 279 2.59 12.45 -9.79
CA GLY A 279 1.28 11.81 -9.62
C GLY A 279 1.01 10.64 -10.58
N ARG A 280 2.00 10.20 -11.36
CA ARG A 280 1.82 9.16 -12.40
C ARG A 280 1.71 7.74 -11.87
N LEU A 281 2.02 7.50 -10.59
CA LEU A 281 1.95 6.17 -9.98
C LEU A 281 0.56 5.82 -9.44
N GLY A 282 -0.30 6.82 -9.22
CA GLY A 282 -1.58 6.65 -8.53
C GLY A 282 -1.46 6.62 -7.02
N GLU A 283 -2.59 6.77 -6.33
CA GLU A 283 -2.66 6.97 -4.89
C GLU A 283 -2.23 5.71 -4.10
N ARG A 284 -2.67 4.53 -4.54
CA ARG A 284 -2.31 3.25 -3.91
C ARG A 284 -0.80 3.04 -3.86
N ALA A 285 -0.09 3.39 -4.94
CA ALA A 285 1.35 3.33 -5.00
C ALA A 285 2.01 4.35 -4.06
N GLN A 286 1.49 5.58 -3.96
CA GLN A 286 1.99 6.57 -2.99
C GLN A 286 1.83 6.10 -1.54
N ILE A 287 0.69 5.51 -1.18
CA ILE A 287 0.48 4.90 0.14
C ILE A 287 1.51 3.78 0.38
N ALA A 288 1.76 2.93 -0.62
CA ALA A 288 2.75 1.87 -0.55
C ALA A 288 4.17 2.39 -0.28
N ILE A 289 4.57 3.48 -0.94
CA ILE A 289 5.87 4.14 -0.72
C ILE A 289 6.00 4.58 0.74
N VAL A 290 4.99 5.28 1.27
CA VAL A 290 5.02 5.78 2.64
C VAL A 290 5.04 4.64 3.66
N VAL A 291 4.17 3.63 3.51
CA VAL A 291 4.05 2.55 4.50
C VAL A 291 5.27 1.62 4.48
N THR A 292 5.90 1.40 3.33
CA THR A 292 7.15 0.63 3.24
C THR A 292 8.34 1.40 3.82
N ALA A 293 8.40 2.73 3.62
CA ALA A 293 9.39 3.57 4.31
C ALA A 293 9.23 3.53 5.84
N LEU A 294 7.98 3.58 6.34
CA LEU A 294 7.70 3.40 7.77
C LEU A 294 8.16 2.04 8.30
N ARG A 295 8.06 0.99 7.47
CA ARG A 295 8.59 -0.34 7.83
C ARG A 295 10.12 -0.33 7.94
N LEU A 296 10.83 0.36 7.05
CA LEU A 296 12.28 0.53 7.14
C LEU A 296 12.70 1.29 8.40
N TRP A 297 11.98 2.38 8.74
CA TRP A 297 12.20 3.07 10.01
C TRP A 297 11.98 2.14 11.21
N HIS A 298 10.93 1.32 11.17
CA HIS A 298 10.65 0.35 12.23
C HIS A 298 11.76 -0.71 12.37
N PHE A 299 12.41 -1.11 11.27
CA PHE A 299 13.58 -1.97 11.31
C PHE A 299 14.78 -1.31 12.03
N LEU A 300 15.03 -0.03 11.76
CA LEU A 300 16.13 0.71 12.39
C LEU A 300 15.94 0.90 13.88
N ILE A 301 14.73 1.27 14.34
CA ILE A 301 14.49 1.41 15.78
C ILE A 301 14.58 0.08 16.53
N LYS A 302 14.38 -1.05 15.84
CA LYS A 302 14.59 -2.40 16.38
C LYS A 302 16.04 -2.89 16.29
N GLY A 303 16.95 -2.12 15.68
CA GLY A 303 18.33 -2.54 15.44
C GLY A 303 18.46 -3.69 14.42
N GLN A 304 17.47 -3.87 13.55
CA GLN A 304 17.45 -4.93 12.52
C GLN A 304 18.13 -4.51 11.21
N LEU A 305 18.44 -3.22 11.09
CA LEU A 305 19.31 -2.66 10.05
C LEU A 305 20.57 -2.14 10.75
N GLN A 306 21.74 -2.64 10.36
CA GLN A 306 23.01 -2.11 10.87
C GLN A 306 23.20 -0.67 10.34
N ARG A 307 23.69 0.22 11.22
CA ARG A 307 24.02 1.61 10.87
C ARG A 307 25.39 1.72 10.25
#